data_AF-A0A932E079-F1
#
_entry.id   AF-A0A932E079-F1
#
_cell.length_a   1.000
_cell.length_b   1.000
_cell.length_c   1.000
_cell.angle_alpha   90.00
_cell.angle_beta   90.00
_cell.angle_gamma   90.00
#
_symmetry.space_group_name_H-M   'P 1'
#
loop_
_entity.id
_entity.type
_entity.pdbx_description
1 polymer ?
#
loop_
_entity_poly.entity_id
_entity_poly.type
_entity_poly.pdbx_seq_one_letter_code
_entity_poly.pdbx_strand_id
1 'polypeptide(L)'
;MIDALLSRADFALRLFHLHGEGMALVMVAGGIIARNFVTSRALAGLLQAMLAVGGFLYPFGYLAWSLMIPILGLQPSRDLAEAFLWIPFGSAALVAMSVTALVLASELLLAAGAAPGDP
;
A
#
# COMPACT_ATOMS: atom_id res chain seq x y z
N MET A 1 -0.79 -34.09 -3.09
CA MET A 1 -0.94 -33.13 -1.97
C MET A 1 0.20 -32.11 -1.97
N ILE A 2 1.46 -32.57 -2.01
CA ILE A 2 2.65 -31.69 -2.09
C ILE A 2 2.60 -30.79 -3.33
N ASP A 3 2.26 -31.32 -4.51
CA ASP A 3 2.16 -30.52 -5.75
C ASP A 3 1.15 -29.38 -5.66
N ALA A 4 0.04 -29.60 -4.94
CA ALA A 4 -0.97 -28.58 -4.73
C ALA A 4 -0.45 -27.44 -3.83
N LEU A 5 0.30 -27.76 -2.77
CA LEU A 5 0.92 -26.75 -1.90
C LEU A 5 2.02 -25.98 -2.62
N LEU A 6 2.84 -26.66 -3.43
CA LEU A 6 3.86 -26.01 -4.26
C LEU A 6 3.24 -25.07 -5.30
N SER A 7 2.13 -25.46 -5.93
CA SER A 7 1.38 -24.58 -6.83
C SER A 7 0.85 -23.33 -6.12
N ARG A 8 0.36 -23.47 -4.88
CA ARG A 8 -0.08 -22.31 -4.08
C ARG A 8 1.08 -21.40 -3.68
N ALA A 9 2.25 -21.96 -3.41
CA ALA A 9 3.46 -21.19 -3.15
C ALA A 9 3.93 -20.41 -4.39
N ASP A 10 3.92 -21.03 -5.58
CA ASP A 10 4.22 -20.34 -6.85
C ASP A 10 3.24 -19.19 -7.10
N PHE A 11 1.95 -19.41 -6.86
CA PHE A 11 0.94 -18.36 -6.95
C PHE A 11 1.22 -17.20 -6.00
N ALA A 12 1.60 -17.48 -4.74
CA ALA A 12 1.98 -16.44 -3.78
C ALA A 12 3.24 -15.66 -4.23
N LEU A 13 4.22 -16.30 -4.87
CA LEU A 13 5.38 -15.61 -5.44
C LEU A 13 4.99 -14.68 -6.61
N ARG A 14 4.04 -15.09 -7.45
CA ARG A 14 3.48 -14.20 -8.50
C ARG A 14 2.78 -13.00 -7.90
N LEU A 15 2.04 -13.19 -6.80
CA LEU A 15 1.42 -12.08 -6.08
C LEU A 15 2.46 -11.15 -5.46
N PHE A 16 3.58 -11.66 -4.94
CA PHE A 16 4.70 -10.84 -4.48
C PHE A 16 5.24 -9.96 -5.60
N HIS A 17 5.50 -10.55 -6.78
CA HIS A 17 5.99 -9.80 -7.93
C HIS A 17 5.00 -8.71 -8.37
N LEU A 18 3.72 -9.07 -8.55
CA LEU A 18 2.67 -8.15 -8.98
C LEU A 18 2.46 -7.00 -8.00
N HIS A 19 2.37 -7.29 -6.70
CA HIS A 19 2.21 -6.25 -5.69
C HIS A 19 3.50 -5.46 -5.46
N GLY A 20 4.68 -6.07 -5.64
CA GLY A 20 5.95 -5.36 -5.61
C GLY A 20 6.01 -4.27 -6.67
N GLU A 21 5.68 -4.61 -7.91
CA GLU A 21 5.60 -3.66 -9.02
C GLU A 21 4.51 -2.60 -8.79
N GLY A 22 3.31 -3.03 -8.40
CA GLY A 22 2.19 -2.13 -8.12
C GLY A 22 2.50 -1.14 -6.99
N MET A 23 3.09 -1.61 -5.89
CA MET A 23 3.43 -0.75 -4.74
C MET A 23 4.57 0.21 -5.04
N ALA A 24 5.53 -0.16 -5.89
CA ALA A 24 6.56 0.78 -6.34
C ALA A 24 5.92 2.00 -7.04
N LEU A 25 4.94 1.76 -7.92
CA LEU A 25 4.21 2.83 -8.59
C LEU A 25 3.38 3.67 -7.61
N VAL A 26 2.66 3.03 -6.69
CA VAL A 26 1.87 3.71 -5.65
C VAL A 26 2.76 4.58 -4.77
N MET A 27 3.93 4.08 -4.35
CA MET A 27 4.89 4.82 -3.53
C MET A 27 5.44 6.05 -4.24
N VAL A 28 5.83 5.91 -5.51
CA VAL A 28 6.38 7.04 -6.29
C VAL A 28 5.29 8.08 -6.55
N ALA A 29 4.14 7.68 -7.08
CA ALA A 29 3.05 8.60 -7.39
C ALA A 29 2.50 9.27 -6.12
N GLY A 30 2.17 8.47 -5.11
CA GLY A 30 1.66 8.96 -3.83
C GLY A 30 2.67 9.86 -3.10
N GLY A 31 3.96 9.51 -3.14
CA GLY A 31 5.03 10.32 -2.55
C GLY A 31 5.19 11.68 -3.25
N ILE A 32 5.12 11.71 -4.59
CA ILE A 32 5.13 12.97 -5.36
C ILE A 32 3.92 13.81 -5.00
N ILE A 33 2.72 13.24 -4.99
CA ILE A 33 1.49 13.99 -4.67
C ILE A 33 1.56 14.52 -3.24
N ALA A 34 1.87 13.67 -2.26
CA ALA A 34 1.96 14.08 -0.87
C ALA A 34 2.99 15.20 -0.68
N ARG A 35 4.15 15.12 -1.34
CA ARG A 35 5.20 16.13 -1.21
C ARG A 35 4.85 17.48 -1.82
N ASN A 36 4.06 17.51 -2.89
CA ASN A 36 3.75 18.74 -3.64
C ASN A 36 2.42 19.39 -3.21
N PHE A 37 1.44 18.60 -2.79
CA PHE A 37 0.08 19.09 -2.50
C PHE A 37 -0.26 19.18 -1.01
N VAL A 38 0.50 18.51 -0.13
CA VAL A 38 0.28 18.64 1.32
C VAL A 38 1.09 19.81 1.86
N THR A 39 0.40 20.90 2.18
CA THR A 39 1.01 22.17 2.64
C THR A 39 1.77 22.01 3.97
N SER A 40 1.26 21.16 4.87
CA SER A 40 1.93 20.85 6.14
C SER A 40 3.12 19.92 5.91
N ARG A 41 4.34 20.46 6.10
CA ARG A 41 5.60 19.68 5.96
C ARG A 41 5.65 18.45 6.88
N ALA A 42 5.14 18.57 8.10
CA ALA A 42 5.11 17.46 9.05
C ALA A 42 4.18 16.34 8.58
N LEU A 43 2.98 16.71 8.10
CA LEU A 43 2.03 15.75 7.55
C LEU A 43 2.57 15.09 6.27
N ALA A 44 3.14 15.88 5.35
CA ALA A 44 3.76 15.36 4.13
C ALA A 44 4.86 14.33 4.45
N GLY A 45 5.71 14.62 5.44
CA GLY A 45 6.74 13.70 5.91
C GLY A 45 6.17 12.42 6.52
N LEU A 46 5.13 12.53 7.35
CA LEU A 46 4.44 11.38 7.94
C LEU A 46 3.81 10.48 6.86
N LEU A 47 3.06 11.06 5.93
CA LEU A 47 2.41 10.33 4.84
C LEU A 47 3.45 9.64 3.95
N GLN A 48 4.56 10.31 3.65
CA GLN A 48 5.66 9.75 2.89
C GLN A 48 6.34 8.59 3.63
N ALA A 49 6.53 8.69 4.95
CA ALA A 49 7.06 7.61 5.77
C ALA A 49 6.10 6.41 5.85
N MET A 50 4.81 6.65 6.06
CA MET A 50 3.78 5.60 6.08
C MET A 50 3.69 4.89 4.74
N LEU A 51 3.75 5.63 3.63
CA LEU A 51 3.74 5.08 2.28
C LEU A 51 5.02 4.30 1.97
N ALA A 52 6.17 4.79 2.42
CA ALA A 52 7.45 4.09 2.22
C ALA A 52 7.52 2.79 3.01
N VAL A 53 7.22 2.83 4.31
CA VAL A 53 7.25 1.64 5.18
C VAL A 53 6.14 0.67 4.81
N GLY A 54 4.91 1.15 4.69
CA GLY A 54 3.75 0.34 4.34
C GLY A 54 3.86 -0.24 2.94
N GLY A 55 4.20 0.59 1.95
CA GLY A 55 4.32 0.15 0.56
C GLY A 55 5.47 -0.79 0.28
N PHE A 56 6.62 -0.58 0.93
CA PHE A 56 7.76 -1.47 0.78
C PHE A 56 7.53 -2.83 1.45
N LEU A 57 6.97 -2.84 2.66
CA LEU A 57 6.83 -4.08 3.45
C LEU A 57 5.58 -4.88 3.10
N TYR A 58 4.53 -4.25 2.56
CA TYR A 58 3.29 -4.95 2.21
C TYR A 58 3.49 -6.14 1.23
N PRO A 59 4.25 -6.01 0.11
CA PRO A 59 4.51 -7.12 -0.78
C PRO A 59 5.21 -8.30 -0.09
N PHE A 60 6.08 -8.05 0.89
CA PHE A 60 6.78 -9.10 1.63
C PHE A 60 5.83 -10.03 2.39
N GLY A 61 4.58 -9.62 2.64
CA GLY A 61 3.53 -10.53 3.10
C GLY A 61 3.32 -11.72 2.18
N TYR A 62 3.32 -11.52 0.86
CA TYR A 62 3.19 -12.60 -0.13
C TYR A 62 4.43 -13.48 -0.22
N LEU A 63 5.62 -12.89 -0.06
CA LEU A 63 6.88 -13.65 0.00
C LEU A 63 6.95 -14.52 1.26
N ALA A 64 6.63 -13.97 2.43
CA ALA A 64 6.58 -14.74 3.66
C ALA A 64 5.52 -15.85 3.56
N TRP A 65 4.33 -15.52 3.03
CA TRP A 65 3.27 -16.50 2.84
C TRP A 65 3.68 -17.64 1.91
N SER A 66 4.35 -17.36 0.78
CA SER A 66 4.81 -18.41 -0.15
C SER A 66 5.77 -19.39 0.50
N LEU A 67 6.68 -18.89 1.36
CA LEU A 67 7.64 -19.70 2.11
C LEU A 67 6.99 -20.51 3.23
N MET A 68 5.90 -20.01 3.81
CA MET A 68 5.19 -20.64 4.91
C MET A 68 4.19 -21.71 4.46
N ILE A 69 3.61 -21.61 3.25
CA ILE A 69 2.62 -22.57 2.73
C ILE A 69 3.09 -24.03 2.80
N PRO A 70 4.32 -24.40 2.37
CA PRO A 70 4.79 -25.78 2.44
C PRO A 70 5.02 -26.30 3.87
N ILE A 71 5.22 -25.40 4.84
CA ILE A 71 5.60 -25.73 6.22
C ILE A 71 4.35 -25.79 7.13
N LEU A 72 3.50 -24.78 7.03
CA LEU A 72 2.36 -24.56 7.93
C LEU A 72 1.00 -24.88 7.28
N GLY A 73 0.99 -25.19 5.98
CA GLY A 73 -0.22 -25.31 5.18
C GLY A 73 -0.82 -23.94 4.83
N LEU A 74 -1.92 -23.94 4.08
CA LEU A 74 -2.47 -22.72 3.46
C LEU A 74 -3.10 -21.75 4.46
N GLN A 75 -3.98 -22.24 5.34
CA GLN A 75 -4.75 -21.38 6.23
C GLN A 75 -3.89 -20.77 7.35
N PRO A 76 -3.11 -21.56 8.13
CA PRO A 76 -2.33 -20.99 9.24
C PRO A 76 -1.25 -20.01 8.75
N SER A 77 -0.66 -20.26 7.58
CA SER A 77 0.30 -19.33 6.97
C SER A 77 -0.34 -18.02 6.53
N ARG A 78 -1.57 -18.07 6.02
CA ARG A 78 -2.33 -16.89 5.61
C ARG A 78 -2.68 -16.02 6.81
N ASP A 79 -3.18 -16.61 7.89
CA ASP A 79 -3.59 -15.88 9.09
C ASP A 79 -2.41 -15.12 9.71
N LEU A 80 -1.22 -15.74 9.71
CA LEU A 80 0.01 -15.08 10.16
C LEU A 80 0.45 -13.94 9.24
N ALA A 81 0.46 -14.16 7.92
CA ALA A 81 0.80 -13.11 6.96
C ALA A 81 -0.19 -11.92 7.04
N GLU A 82 -1.47 -12.22 7.24
CA GLU A 82 -2.53 -11.22 7.38
C GLU A 82 -2.33 -10.36 8.63
N ALA A 83 -2.16 -10.99 9.79
CA ALA A 83 -2.02 -10.28 11.07
C ALA A 83 -0.73 -9.46 11.16
N PHE A 84 0.40 -9.99 10.68
CA PHE A 84 1.72 -9.38 10.92
C PHE A 84 2.26 -8.55 9.76
N LEU A 85 1.81 -8.78 8.52
CA LEU A 85 2.36 -8.12 7.34
C LEU A 85 1.27 -7.33 6.59
N TRP A 86 0.21 -8.00 6.12
CA TRP A 86 -0.76 -7.32 5.24
C TRP A 86 -1.59 -6.27 5.94
N ILE A 87 -2.18 -6.56 7.12
CA ILE A 87 -2.98 -5.57 7.85
C ILE A 87 -2.12 -4.36 8.24
N PRO A 88 -1.02 -4.48 9.01
CA PRO A 88 -0.31 -3.29 9.48
C PRO A 88 0.28 -2.46 8.34
N PHE A 89 0.94 -3.08 7.36
CA PHE A 89 1.62 -2.36 6.28
C PHE A 89 0.67 -1.92 5.17
N GLY A 90 -0.30 -2.77 4.81
CA GLY A 90 -1.34 -2.45 3.85
C GLY A 90 -2.24 -1.32 4.37
N SER A 91 -2.66 -1.37 5.63
CA SER A 91 -3.45 -0.28 6.23
C SER A 91 -2.63 1.01 6.33
N ALA A 92 -1.34 0.97 6.66
CA ALA A 92 -0.50 2.17 6.66
C ALA A 92 -0.44 2.83 5.27
N ALA A 93 -0.24 2.05 4.22
CA ALA A 93 -0.24 2.55 2.84
C ALA A 93 -1.62 3.09 2.43
N LEU A 94 -2.70 2.38 2.76
CA LEU A 94 -4.07 2.82 2.47
C LEU A 94 -4.40 4.14 3.18
N VAL A 95 -4.12 4.25 4.48
CA VAL A 95 -4.36 5.48 5.25
C VAL A 95 -3.56 6.64 4.66
N ALA A 96 -2.29 6.43 4.32
CA ALA A 96 -1.47 7.47 3.72
C ALA A 96 -2.05 7.97 2.39
N MET A 97 -2.48 7.04 1.52
CA MET A 97 -3.10 7.38 0.24
C MET A 97 -4.47 8.04 0.40
N SER A 98 -5.31 7.56 1.31
CA SER A 98 -6.62 8.15 1.59
C SER A 98 -6.50 9.58 2.09
N VAL A 99 -5.61 9.84 3.04
CA VAL A 99 -5.39 11.21 3.54
C VAL A 99 -4.83 12.10 2.44
N THR A 100 -3.87 11.61 1.65
CA THR A 100 -3.32 12.36 0.50
C THR A 100 -4.42 12.72 -0.50
N ALA A 101 -5.31 11.77 -0.82
CA ALA A 101 -6.43 11.98 -1.72
C ALA A 101 -7.44 13.00 -1.16
N LEU A 102 -7.74 12.94 0.15
CA LEU A 102 -8.63 13.89 0.80
C LEU A 102 -8.07 15.31 0.78
N VAL A 103 -6.76 15.49 1.03
CA VAL A 103 -6.10 16.80 0.93
C VAL A 103 -6.18 17.33 -0.50
N LEU A 104 -5.86 16.50 -1.50
CA LEU A 104 -5.96 16.91 -2.90
C LEU A 104 -7.40 17.31 -3.27
N ALA A 105 -8.39 16.51 -2.86
CA ALA A 105 -9.80 16.81 -3.10
C ALA A 105 -10.22 18.12 -2.42
N SER A 106 -9.79 18.39 -1.18
CA SER A 106 -10.10 19.64 -0.49
C SER A 106 -9.51 20.86 -1.20
N GLU A 107 -8.26 20.77 -1.66
CA GLU A 107 -7.60 21.86 -2.40
C GLU A 107 -8.32 22.15 -3.72
N LEU A 108 -8.74 21.11 -4.45
CA LEU A 108 -9.51 21.26 -5.69
C LEU A 108 -10.89 21.89 -5.46
N LEU A 109 -11.59 21.51 -4.37
CA LEU A 109 -12.88 22.11 -4.01
C LEU A 109 -12.74 23.58 -3.62
N LEU A 110 -11.69 23.92 -2.86
CA LEU A 110 -11.39 25.31 -2.50
C LEU A 110 -11.06 26.14 -3.74
N ALA A 111 -10.26 25.61 -4.66
CA ALA A 111 -9.94 26.27 -5.91
C ALA A 111 -11.19 26.48 -6.80
N ALA A 112 -12.08 25.49 -6.86
CA ALA A 112 -13.33 25.59 -7.63
C ALA A 112 -14.32 26.60 -7.01
N GLY A 113 -14.41 26.67 -5.68
CA GLY A 113 -15.23 27.66 -4.99
C GLY A 113 -14.66 29.09 -5.03
N ALA A 114 -13.36 29.23 -5.26
CA ALA A 114 -12.68 30.52 -5.44
C ALA A 114 -12.70 31.02 -6.89
N ALA A 115 -13.25 30.25 -7.84
CA ALA A 115 -13.46 30.72 -9.20
C ALA A 115 -14.39 31.95 -9.15
N PRO A 116 -13.96 33.13 -9.64
CA PRO A 116 -14.85 34.27 -9.74
C PRO A 116 -16.03 33.85 -10.63
N GLY A 117 -17.25 34.01 -10.12
CA GLY A 117 -18.40 34.11 -10.99
C GLY A 117 -18.16 35.34 -11.87
N ASP A 118 -17.75 35.10 -13.12
CA ASP A 118 -17.65 36.17 -14.11
C ASP A 118 -19.08 36.66 -14.45
N PRO A 119 -19.23 37.99 -14.63
CA PRO A 119 -20.50 38.71 -14.67
C PRO A 119 -21.41 38.41 -15.88
#